data_AF-V5YPB1-F1
#
_entry.id   AF-V5YPB1-F1
#
_cell.length_a   1.000
_cell.length_b   1.000
_cell.length_c   1.000
_cell.angle_alpha   90.00
_cell.angle_beta   90.00
_cell.angle_gamma   90.00
#
_symmetry.space_group_name_H-M   'P 1'
#
loop_
_entity.id
_entity.type
_entity.pdbx_description
1 polymer ?
#
loop_
_entity_poly.entity_id
_entity_poly.type
_entity_poly.pdbx_seq_one_letter_code
_entity_poly.pdbx_strand_id
1 'polypeptide(L)'
;MAWTEIQVPAHPATTLRVTCLYEGGRNGRYRVEAYDDAFPGSLPVHSATYDFARWRGHCAGQFLMPDFVSAAEQARDRRSMAARIGS
;
A
#
# COMPACT_ATOMS: atom_id res chain seq x y z
N MET A 1 16.63 8.15 9.57
CA MET A 1 15.93 7.08 10.32
C MET A 1 15.61 5.97 9.33
N ALA A 2 15.52 4.71 9.76
CA ALA A 2 15.24 3.58 8.88
C ALA A 2 13.75 3.21 8.95
N TRP A 3 13.13 2.97 7.79
CA TRP A 3 11.80 2.38 7.73
C TRP A 3 11.88 0.92 8.18
N THR A 4 11.02 0.55 9.11
CA THR A 4 10.91 -0.82 9.62
C THR A 4 9.62 -1.43 9.11
N GLU A 5 9.70 -2.61 8.53
CA GLU A 5 8.49 -3.34 8.14
C GLU A 5 7.70 -3.78 9.36
N ILE A 6 6.39 -3.56 9.31
CA ILE A 6 5.44 -3.91 10.35
C ILE A 6 4.33 -4.75 9.74
N GLN A 7 3.60 -5.46 10.61
CA GLN A 7 2.49 -6.28 10.18
C GLN A 7 1.46 -5.44 9.41
N VAL A 8 1.15 -5.90 8.21
CA VAL A 8 0.04 -5.38 7.41
C VAL A 8 -1.26 -5.74 8.12
N PRO A 9 -2.14 -4.78 8.44
CA PRO A 9 -3.38 -5.12 9.12
C PRO A 9 -4.37 -5.79 8.14
N ALA A 10 -5.44 -6.38 8.68
CA ALA A 10 -6.41 -7.10 7.87
C ALA A 10 -6.99 -6.22 6.75
N HIS A 11 -6.99 -6.76 5.54
CA HIS A 11 -7.51 -6.11 4.34
C HIS A 11 -8.27 -7.14 3.48
N PRO A 12 -9.13 -6.69 2.56
CA PRO A 12 -9.77 -7.57 1.59
C PRO A 12 -8.74 -8.34 0.74
N ALA A 13 -9.11 -9.51 0.24
CA ALA A 13 -8.26 -10.27 -0.66
C ALA A 13 -7.89 -9.41 -1.89
N THR A 14 -6.60 -9.36 -2.21
CA THR A 14 -6.07 -8.66 -3.38
C THR A 14 -4.93 -9.46 -3.97
N THR A 15 -4.70 -9.33 -5.27
CA THR A 15 -3.55 -9.95 -5.95
C THR A 15 -2.27 -9.12 -5.80
N LEU A 16 -2.37 -7.93 -5.22
CA LEU A 16 -1.22 -7.06 -4.97
C LEU A 16 -0.51 -7.47 -3.68
N ARG A 17 0.81 -7.38 -3.68
CA ARG A 17 1.59 -7.48 -2.45
C ARG A 17 1.55 -6.13 -1.74
N VAL A 18 0.99 -6.12 -0.53
CA VAL A 18 0.94 -4.94 0.33
C VAL A 18 2.03 -5.05 1.39
N THR A 19 2.77 -3.96 1.62
CA THR A 19 3.73 -3.84 2.72
C THR A 19 3.43 -2.61 3.56
N CYS A 20 3.65 -2.71 4.86
CA CYS A 20 3.44 -1.63 5.80
C CYS A 20 4.76 -1.33 6.49
N LEU A 21 5.13 -0.06 6.51
CA LEU A 21 6.42 0.41 6.98
C LEU A 21 6.19 1.49 8.03
N TYR A 22 7.02 1.49 9.06
CA TYR A 22 6.97 2.45 10.15
C TYR A 22 8.32 3.13 10.31
N GLU A 23 8.28 4.44 10.52
CA GLU A 23 9.46 5.24 10.85
C GLU A 23 9.17 6.12 12.07
N GLY A 24 9.86 5.84 13.20
CA GLY A 24 10.32 6.87 14.13
C GLY A 24 9.47 7.20 15.36
N GLY A 25 9.73 6.52 16.49
CA GLY A 25 9.51 7.03 17.85
C GLY A 25 8.16 7.72 18.15
N ARG A 26 8.17 8.79 18.97
CA ARG A 26 6.95 9.40 19.56
C ARG A 26 5.99 10.03 18.54
N ASN A 27 6.46 10.39 17.34
CA ASN A 27 5.69 11.03 16.26
C ASN A 27 5.77 10.23 14.95
N GLY A 28 5.85 8.90 15.07
CA GLY A 28 6.20 8.08 13.91
C GLY A 28 5.20 8.15 12.76
N ARG A 29 5.72 7.91 11.57
CA ARG A 29 4.96 7.88 10.31
C ARG A 29 4.78 6.44 9.86
N TYR A 30 3.64 6.20 9.21
CA TYR A 30 3.33 4.92 8.63
C TYR A 30 3.26 5.09 7.12
N ARG A 31 3.87 4.17 6.38
CA ARG A 31 3.82 4.13 4.94
C ARG A 31 3.24 2.79 4.52
N VAL A 32 2.32 2.81 3.57
CA VAL A 32 1.79 1.61 2.94
C VAL A 32 2.16 1.65 1.49
N GLU A 33 2.67 0.52 1.00
CA GLU A 33 3.08 0.35 -0.38
C GLU A 33 2.35 -0.88 -0.95
N ALA A 34 1.92 -0.77 -2.20
CA ALA A 34 1.36 -1.87 -2.96
C ALA A 34 2.19 -2.13 -4.22
N TYR A 35 2.52 -3.39 -4.44
CA TYR A 35 3.34 -3.87 -5.54
C TYR A 35 2.59 -4.91 -6.36
N ASP A 36 2.82 -4.93 -7.67
CA ASP A 36 2.31 -5.97 -8.54
C ASP A 36 3.39 -7.01 -8.82
N ASP A 37 3.27 -8.18 -8.19
CA ASP A 37 4.20 -9.29 -8.37
C ASP A 37 4.03 -10.01 -9.72
N ALA A 38 2.95 -9.72 -10.47
CA ALA A 38 2.70 -10.35 -11.77
C ALA A 38 3.58 -9.78 -12.90
N PHE A 39 4.27 -8.66 -12.68
CA PHE A 39 5.15 -8.04 -13.68
C PHE A 39 6.63 -8.21 -13.32
N PRO A 40 7.46 -8.81 -14.20
CA PRO A 40 8.88 -8.98 -13.95
C PRO A 40 9.59 -7.61 -13.86
N GLY A 41 10.23 -7.35 -12.71
CA GLY A 41 10.92 -6.08 -12.43
C GLY A 41 10.31 -5.21 -11.32
N SER A 42 9.23 -5.67 -10.68
CA SER A 42 8.63 -5.12 -9.44
C SER A 42 8.51 -3.60 -9.39
N LEU A 43 7.51 -3.06 -10.10
CA LEU A 43 7.18 -1.63 -10.05
C LEU A 43 6.22 -1.34 -8.89
N PRO A 44 6.53 -0.38 -7.98
CA PRO A 44 5.58 0.05 -6.96
C PRO A 44 4.36 0.69 -7.64
N VAL A 45 3.17 0.17 -7.39
CA VAL A 45 1.91 0.63 -8.01
C VAL A 45 1.35 1.84 -7.27
N HIS A 46 1.40 1.80 -5.94
CA HIS A 46 0.86 2.86 -5.09
C HIS A 46 1.62 2.95 -3.76
N SER A 47 1.81 4.17 -3.25
CA SER A 47 2.44 4.43 -1.96
C SER A 47 1.79 5.64 -1.31
N ALA A 48 1.45 5.54 -0.02
CA ALA A 48 0.89 6.63 0.77
C ALA A 48 1.46 6.64 2.20
N THR A 49 1.57 7.84 2.78
CA THR A 49 2.06 8.06 4.15
C THR A 49 0.94 8.60 5.04
N TYR A 50 0.89 8.11 6.27
CA TYR A 50 -0.16 8.39 7.25
C TYR A 50 0.44 8.83 8.59
N ASP A 51 -0.29 9.70 9.28
CA ASP A 51 -0.08 9.97 10.70
C ASP A 51 -0.58 8.80 11.58
N PHE A 52 -0.18 8.81 12.85
CA PHE A 52 -0.53 7.77 13.82
C PHE A 52 -2.03 7.65 14.11
N ALA A 53 -2.79 8.75 14.11
CA ALA A 53 -4.22 8.71 14.43
C ALA A 53 -4.99 7.97 13.34
N ARG A 54 -4.69 8.28 12.08
CA ARG A 54 -5.19 7.54 10.91
C ARG A 54 -4.79 6.07 10.96
N TRP A 55 -3.52 5.78 11.20
CA TRP A 55 -3.02 4.40 11.31
C TRP A 55 -3.74 3.61 12.41
N ARG A 56 -3.94 4.21 13.60
CA ARG A 56 -4.68 3.58 14.70
C ARG A 56 -6.13 3.27 14.35
N GLY A 57 -6.81 4.19 13.66
CA GLY A 57 -8.18 3.94 13.20
C GLY A 57 -8.27 2.71 12.31
N HIS A 58 -7.23 2.46 11.52
CA HIS A 58 -7.15 1.27 10.67
C HIS A 58 -6.87 -0.02 11.45
N CYS A 59 -5.93 -0.01 12.42
CA CYS A 59 -5.73 -1.15 13.34
C CYS A 59 -6.98 -1.51 14.15
N ALA A 60 -7.87 -0.54 14.38
CA ALA A 60 -9.11 -0.71 15.15
C ALA A 60 -10.36 -0.99 14.29
N GLY A 61 -10.32 -0.79 12.96
CA GLY A 61 -11.57 -0.75 12.17
C GLY A 61 -11.46 -0.84 10.65
N GLN A 62 -10.35 -1.31 10.09
CA GLN A 62 -10.11 -1.54 8.65
C GLN A 62 -10.16 -0.31 7.73
N PHE A 63 -10.84 0.79 8.06
CA PHE A 63 -11.17 1.93 7.19
C PHE A 63 -10.14 2.31 6.08
N LEU A 64 -8.86 2.49 6.39
CA LEU A 64 -7.88 2.94 5.39
C LEU A 64 -7.44 1.87 4.36
N MET A 65 -7.43 0.57 4.70
CA MET A 65 -6.88 -0.45 3.78
C MET A 65 -7.81 -0.88 2.65
N PRO A 66 -9.13 -1.04 2.84
CA PRO A 66 -10.03 -1.27 1.71
C PRO A 66 -9.91 -0.16 0.66
N ASP A 67 -9.89 1.11 1.10
CA ASP A 67 -9.74 2.26 0.21
C ASP A 67 -8.36 2.27 -0.46
N PHE A 68 -7.30 1.99 0.28
CA PHE A 68 -5.95 1.90 -0.25
C PHE A 68 -5.80 0.77 -1.28
N VAL A 69 -6.30 -0.43 -0.96
CA VAL A 69 -6.26 -1.60 -1.85
C VAL A 69 -7.07 -1.33 -3.12
N SER A 70 -8.28 -0.78 -2.99
CA SER A 70 -9.10 -0.40 -4.14
C SER A 70 -8.39 0.64 -5.01
N ALA A 71 -7.78 1.67 -4.40
CA ALA A 71 -7.01 2.67 -5.14
C ALA A 71 -5.77 2.06 -5.82
N ALA A 72 -5.10 1.11 -5.16
CA ALA A 72 -3.94 0.41 -5.69
C ALA A 72 -4.31 -0.49 -6.88
N GLU A 73 -5.42 -1.23 -6.80
CA GLU A 73 -5.94 -2.04 -7.90
C GLU A 73 -6.34 -1.17 -9.10
N GLN A 74 -7.02 -0.05 -8.87
CA GLN A 74 -7.33 0.91 -9.94
C GLN A 74 -6.07 1.53 -10.56
N ALA A 75 -5.02 1.78 -9.76
CA ALA A 75 -3.74 2.26 -10.27
C ALA A 75 -3.00 1.18 -11.09
N ARG A 76 -3.09 -0.09 -10.65
CA ARG A 76 -2.56 -1.25 -11.36
C ARG A 76 -3.22 -1.41 -12.72
N ASP A 77 -4.54 -1.45 -12.76
CA ASP A 77 -5.32 -1.65 -13.98
C ASP A 77 -5.04 -0.57 -15.01
N ARG A 78 -4.96 0.70 -14.57
CA ARG A 78 -4.56 1.83 -15.42
C ARG A 78 -3.17 1.64 -16.01
N ARG A 79 -2.20 1.16 -15.21
CA ARG A 79 -0.84 0.86 -15.69
C ARG A 79 -0.81 -0.29 -16.68
N SER A 80 -1.50 -1.39 -16.39
CA SER A 80 -1.59 -2.55 -17.29
C SER A 80 -2.23 -2.16 -18.62
N MET A 81 -3.24 -1.28 -18.60
CA MET A 81 -3.86 -0.76 -19.82
C MET A 81 -2.90 0.14 -20.61
N ALA A 82 -2.17 1.05 -19.94
CA ALA A 82 -1.16 1.89 -20.60
C ALA A 82 -0.04 1.06 -21.26
N ALA A 83 0.43 -0.01 -20.60
CA ALA A 83 1.45 -0.91 -21.16
C ALA A 83 0.97 -1.63 -22.43
N ARG A 84 -0.33 -1.96 -22.51
CA ARG A 84 -0.93 -2.65 -23.66
C ARG A 84 -1.16 -1.76 -24.88
N ILE A 85 -1.41 -0.46 -24.69
CA ILE A 85 -1.69 0.46 -25.82
C ILE A 85 -0.39 0.98 -26.44
N GLY A 86 0.72 0.98 -25.70
CA GLY A 86 2.03 1.38 -26.19
C GLY A 86 2.87 0.26 -26.83
N SER A 87 2.29 -0.93 -27.05
CA SER A 87 2.93 -2.08 -27.70
C SER A 87 2.45 -2.28 -29.13
#